data_AF-A0A0C4ERZ0-F1
#
_entry.id   AF-A0A0C4ERZ0-F1
#
_cell.length_a   1.000
_cell.length_b   1.000
_cell.length_c   1.000
_cell.angle_alpha   90.00
_cell.angle_beta   90.00
_cell.angle_gamma   90.00
#
_symmetry.space_group_name_H-M   'P 1'
#
loop_
_entity.id
_entity.type
_entity.pdbx_description
1 polymer ?
#
loop_
_entity_poly.entity_id
_entity_poly.type
_entity_poly.pdbx_seq_one_letter_code
_entity_poly.pdbx_strand_id
1 'polypeptide(L)'
;MTTKVRAHELVTKSKADLTKQLEELKVELVGLRVHKVVGGSSSKLTRINTVRKAIARVLTVIQSKTRENLKQLYKGKKHLPLDLRAKKTRAIRRRLTKVCPTSSLPSNFSVHIEAVTDIKSPNPPTILFLIAREKLEDREAEEAGHSLSQKEIRIEGLETSTVST
;
A
#
# COMPACT_ATOMS: atom_id res chain seq x y z
N MET A 1 25.22 18.14 -29.01
CA MET A 1 24.01 18.83 -28.54
C MET A 1 23.29 17.90 -27.57
N THR A 2 23.47 18.04 -26.25
CA THR A 2 22.62 17.35 -25.28
C THR A 2 21.82 18.40 -24.52
N THR A 3 20.60 18.63 -25.00
CA THR A 3 19.65 19.54 -24.36
C THR A 3 19.27 18.96 -22.99
N LYS A 4 19.07 19.85 -22.02
CA LYS A 4 18.67 19.48 -20.65
C LYS A 4 17.36 18.68 -20.69
N VAL A 5 17.43 17.38 -20.41
CA VAL A 5 16.25 16.48 -20.39
C VAL A 5 15.17 17.03 -19.46
N ARG A 6 13.97 17.28 -19.99
CA ARG A 6 12.84 17.82 -19.23
C ARG A 6 11.94 16.68 -18.75
N ALA A 7 11.40 16.80 -17.54
CA ALA A 7 10.64 15.72 -16.93
C ALA A 7 9.30 15.45 -17.65
N HIS A 8 8.60 16.50 -18.11
CA HIS A 8 7.31 16.35 -18.79
C HIS A 8 7.41 15.54 -20.09
N GLU A 9 8.53 15.65 -20.81
CA GLU A 9 8.79 14.88 -22.04
C GLU A 9 9.00 13.38 -21.75
N LEU A 10 9.43 13.01 -20.54
CA LEU A 10 9.68 11.62 -20.16
C LEU A 10 8.41 10.91 -19.68
N VAL A 11 7.42 11.66 -19.19
CA VAL A 11 6.17 11.10 -18.65
C VAL A 11 5.37 10.41 -19.74
N THR A 12 5.35 10.94 -20.97
CA THR A 12 4.60 10.38 -22.10
C THR A 12 5.23 9.13 -22.72
N LYS A 13 6.53 8.88 -22.49
CA LYS A 13 7.26 7.75 -23.10
C LYS A 13 6.95 6.41 -22.45
N SER A 14 7.14 5.30 -23.17
CA SER A 14 6.96 3.96 -22.61
C SER A 14 8.07 3.57 -21.62
N LYS A 15 7.86 2.54 -20.78
CA LYS A 15 8.88 2.06 -19.85
C LYS A 15 10.13 1.53 -20.60
N ALA A 16 9.92 0.87 -21.74
CA ALA A 16 11.00 0.31 -22.55
C ALA A 16 11.89 1.43 -23.15
N ASP A 17 11.28 2.53 -23.60
CA ASP A 17 12.04 3.66 -24.15
C ASP A 17 12.84 4.40 -23.08
N LEU A 18 12.27 4.51 -21.87
CA LEU A 18 12.98 5.09 -20.73
C LEU A 18 14.18 4.24 -20.29
N THR A 19 14.07 2.91 -20.33
CA THR A 19 15.20 2.02 -20.02
C THR A 19 16.30 2.10 -21.07
N LYS A 20 15.96 2.23 -22.36
CA LYS A 20 16.94 2.44 -23.43
C LYS A 20 17.70 3.76 -23.26
N GLN A 21 16.97 4.86 -23.06
CA GLN A 21 17.55 6.19 -22.80
C GLN A 21 18.45 6.20 -21.56
N LEU A 22 18.11 5.41 -20.54
CA LEU A 22 18.90 5.29 -19.33
C LEU A 22 20.26 4.62 -19.59
N GLU A 23 20.29 3.54 -20.38
CA GLU A 23 21.54 2.85 -20.72
C GLU A 23 22.44 3.71 -21.61
N GLU A 24 21.87 4.42 -22.60
CA GLU A 24 22.62 5.38 -23.42
C GLU A 24 23.30 6.47 -22.57
N LEU A 25 22.57 7.07 -21.62
CA LEU A 25 23.10 8.10 -20.73
C LEU A 25 24.17 7.56 -19.77
N LYS A 26 24.08 6.29 -19.35
CA LYS A 26 25.12 5.65 -18.53
C LYS A 26 26.40 5.45 -19.32
N VAL A 27 26.31 4.97 -20.56
CA VAL A 27 27.47 4.81 -21.44
C VAL A 27 28.16 6.16 -21.69
N GLU A 28 27.37 7.20 -21.97
CA GLU A 28 27.90 8.58 -22.11
C GLU A 28 28.62 9.02 -20.83
N LEU A 29 28.03 8.80 -19.65
CA LEU A 29 28.64 9.17 -18.37
C LEU A 29 29.98 8.47 -18.15
N VAL A 30 30.08 7.17 -18.45
CA VAL A 30 31.34 6.42 -18.31
C VAL A 30 32.40 6.99 -19.25
N GLY A 31 32.06 7.26 -20.51
CA GLY A 31 32.98 7.92 -21.45
C GLY A 31 33.47 9.29 -20.95
N LEU A 32 32.57 10.12 -20.43
CA LEU A 32 32.94 11.43 -19.87
C LEU A 32 33.83 11.33 -18.61
N ARG A 33 33.67 10.27 -17.80
CA ARG A 33 34.53 10.02 -16.64
C ARG A 33 35.95 9.63 -17.04
N VAL A 34 36.11 8.79 -18.06
CA VAL A 34 37.43 8.46 -18.62
C VAL A 34 38.11 9.73 -19.13
N HIS A 35 37.39 10.56 -19.89
CA HIS A 35 37.92 11.83 -20.38
C HIS A 35 38.32 12.80 -19.26
N LYS A 36 37.66 12.75 -18.09
CA LYS A 36 38.07 13.56 -16.93
C LYS A 36 39.44 13.15 -16.40
N VAL A 37 39.74 11.86 -16.37
CA VAL A 37 41.04 11.32 -15.90
C VAL A 37 42.17 11.68 -16.86
N VAL A 38 41.91 11.61 -18.16
CA VAL A 38 42.89 11.94 -19.22
C VAL A 38 43.17 13.46 -19.31
N GLY A 39 42.42 14.30 -18.58
CA GLY A 39 42.59 15.76 -18.64
C GLY A 39 41.94 16.41 -19.88
N GLY A 40 40.80 15.88 -20.31
CA GLY A 40 40.10 16.37 -21.51
C GLY A 40 39.52 17.80 -21.41
N SER A 41 39.04 18.32 -22.54
CA SER A 41 38.45 19.67 -22.69
C SER A 41 37.39 20.02 -21.64
N SER A 42 37.48 21.24 -21.09
CA SER A 42 36.54 21.81 -20.10
C SER A 42 35.06 21.69 -20.51
N SER A 43 34.77 21.85 -21.80
CA SER A 43 33.42 21.72 -22.36
C SER A 43 32.79 20.32 -22.19
N LYS A 44 33.60 19.25 -22.08
CA LYS A 44 33.16 17.88 -21.80
C LYS A 44 32.98 17.65 -20.30
N LEU A 45 33.75 18.34 -19.46
CA LEU A 45 33.68 18.22 -17.99
C LEU A 45 32.38 18.79 -17.42
N THR A 46 31.93 19.93 -17.93
CA THR A 46 30.65 20.55 -17.51
C THR A 46 29.44 19.66 -17.81
N ARG A 47 29.53 18.83 -18.87
CA ARG A 47 28.47 17.87 -19.25
C ARG A 47 28.29 16.73 -18.25
N ILE A 48 29.30 16.40 -17.45
CA ILE A 48 29.18 15.35 -16.42
C ILE A 48 28.01 15.67 -15.47
N ASN A 49 27.90 16.93 -15.05
CA ASN A 49 26.84 17.36 -14.14
C ASN A 49 25.45 17.33 -14.81
N THR A 50 25.35 17.64 -16.11
CA THR A 50 24.08 17.62 -16.82
C THR A 50 23.60 16.18 -17.06
N VAL A 51 24.49 15.28 -17.47
CA VAL A 51 24.19 13.85 -17.68
C VAL A 51 23.80 13.16 -16.37
N ARG A 52 24.50 13.43 -15.25
CA ARG A 52 24.12 12.91 -13.92
C ARG A 52 22.70 13.32 -13.52
N LYS A 53 22.34 14.59 -13.75
CA LYS A 53 21.00 15.11 -13.48
C LYS A 53 19.95 14.52 -14.44
N ALA A 54 20.32 14.21 -15.68
CA ALA A 54 19.44 13.55 -16.64
C ALA A 54 19.12 12.11 -16.21
N ILE A 55 20.13 11.31 -15.83
CA ILE A 55 19.95 9.93 -15.33
C ILE A 55 19.00 9.93 -14.12
N ALA A 56 19.22 10.83 -13.16
CA ALA A 56 18.37 10.96 -11.98
C ALA A 56 16.90 11.26 -12.36
N ARG A 57 16.64 12.12 -13.35
CA ARG A 57 15.29 12.42 -13.82
C ARG A 57 14.61 11.21 -14.45
N VAL A 58 15.31 10.47 -15.30
CA VAL A 58 14.76 9.25 -15.95
C VAL A 58 14.40 8.21 -14.89
N LEU A 59 15.31 7.93 -13.96
CA LEU A 59 15.05 7.01 -12.83
C LEU A 59 13.84 7.45 -11.98
N THR A 60 13.71 8.75 -11.72
CA THR A 60 12.58 9.29 -10.95
C THR A 60 11.25 9.02 -11.64
N VAL A 61 11.17 9.20 -12.97
CA VAL A 61 9.94 8.95 -13.74
C VAL A 61 9.60 7.47 -13.78
N ILE A 62 10.61 6.59 -13.96
CA ILE A 62 10.43 5.12 -13.90
C ILE A 62 9.88 4.72 -12.52
N GLN A 63 10.43 5.27 -11.45
CA GLN A 63 9.99 4.97 -10.09
C GLN A 63 8.58 5.49 -9.79
N SER A 64 8.21 6.67 -10.30
CA SER A 64 6.85 7.23 -10.19
C SER A 64 5.83 6.30 -10.85
N LYS A 65 6.06 5.92 -12.12
CA LYS A 65 5.19 5.00 -12.86
C LYS A 65 5.04 3.65 -12.16
N THR A 66 6.15 3.09 -11.70
CA THR A 66 6.13 1.82 -10.95
C THR A 66 5.29 1.94 -9.68
N ARG A 67 5.44 3.05 -8.93
CA ARG A 67 4.67 3.30 -7.71
C ARG A 67 3.18 3.54 -7.99
N GLU A 68 2.84 4.22 -9.08
CA GLU A 68 1.45 4.44 -9.51
C GLU A 68 0.77 3.13 -9.88
N ASN A 69 1.44 2.26 -10.64
CA ASN A 69 0.95 0.93 -10.98
C ASN A 69 0.72 0.08 -9.71
N LEU A 70 1.65 0.11 -8.75
CA LEU A 70 1.49 -0.58 -7.47
C LEU A 70 0.31 -0.02 -6.67
N LYS A 71 0.12 1.30 -6.64
CA LYS A 71 -1.04 1.91 -5.97
C LYS A 71 -2.35 1.47 -6.59
N GLN A 72 -2.42 1.38 -7.92
CA GLN A 72 -3.61 0.87 -8.62
C GLN A 72 -3.87 -0.59 -8.26
N LEU A 73 -2.82 -1.44 -8.28
CA LEU A 73 -2.93 -2.86 -7.96
C LEU A 73 -3.35 -3.15 -6.52
N TYR A 74 -2.98 -2.30 -5.57
CA TYR A 74 -3.34 -2.45 -4.15
C TYR A 74 -4.51 -1.57 -3.70
N LYS A 75 -5.17 -0.86 -4.61
CA LYS A 75 -6.33 -0.02 -4.28
C LYS A 75 -7.46 -0.89 -3.72
N GLY A 76 -8.02 -0.51 -2.58
CA GLY A 76 -9.13 -1.23 -1.94
C GLY A 76 -8.77 -2.52 -1.21
N LYS A 77 -7.51 -3.00 -1.28
CA LYS A 77 -7.08 -4.18 -0.52
C LYS A 77 -6.88 -3.82 0.96
N LYS A 78 -7.35 -4.70 1.87
CA LYS A 78 -7.19 -4.54 3.33
C LYS A 78 -5.74 -4.37 3.77
N HIS A 79 -4.82 -5.11 3.15
CA HIS A 79 -3.41 -5.11 3.50
C HIS A 79 -2.56 -4.45 2.41
N LEU A 80 -2.01 -3.28 2.74
CA LEU A 80 -1.03 -2.58 1.90
C LEU A 80 0.41 -2.97 2.28
N PRO A 81 1.33 -3.04 1.31
CA PRO A 81 2.76 -3.17 1.58
C PRO A 81 3.28 -1.93 2.34
N LEU A 82 4.35 -2.10 3.10
CA LEU A 82 4.87 -1.07 4.02
C LEU A 82 5.20 0.26 3.32
N ASP A 83 5.71 0.22 2.08
CA ASP A 83 6.10 1.40 1.31
C ASP A 83 4.92 2.26 0.81
N LEU A 84 3.74 1.65 0.67
CA LEU A 84 2.52 2.35 0.26
C LEU A 84 1.71 2.87 1.45
N ARG A 85 2.03 2.45 2.69
CA ARG A 85 1.38 2.96 3.89
C ARG A 85 1.76 4.42 4.12
N ALA A 86 0.83 5.20 4.68
CA ALA A 86 1.14 6.57 5.09
C ALA A 86 2.23 6.57 6.17
N LYS A 87 3.31 7.33 5.96
CA LYS A 87 4.39 7.48 6.94
C LYS A 87 3.93 8.40 8.07
N LYS A 88 3.52 7.79 9.19
CA LYS A 88 3.12 8.46 10.44
C LYS A 88 3.93 7.91 11.60
N THR A 89 3.92 8.58 12.75
CA THR A 89 4.56 8.06 13.96
C THR A 89 3.92 6.74 14.40
N ARG A 90 4.68 5.90 15.12
CA ARG A 90 4.19 4.60 15.61
C ARG A 90 2.97 4.75 16.52
N ALA A 91 2.96 5.76 17.39
CA ALA A 91 1.81 6.06 18.27
C ALA A 91 0.54 6.34 17.46
N ILE A 92 0.64 7.19 16.42
CA ILE A 92 -0.50 7.52 15.55
C ILE A 92 -0.99 6.31 14.73
N ARG A 93 -0.12 5.36 14.40
CA ARG A 93 -0.53 4.12 13.71
C ARG A 93 -1.25 3.13 14.63
N ARG A 94 -0.99 3.18 15.93
CA ARG A 94 -1.55 2.25 16.93
C ARG A 94 -2.78 2.78 17.65
N ARG A 95 -3.01 4.09 17.65
CA ARG A 95 -4.24 4.67 18.21
C ARG A 95 -5.46 4.17 17.45
N LEU A 96 -6.59 4.10 18.15
CA LEU A 96 -7.89 3.75 17.54
C LEU A 96 -8.31 4.78 16.49
N THR A 97 -9.11 4.35 15.53
CA THR A 97 -9.70 5.24 14.52
C THR A 97 -10.75 6.14 15.18
N LYS A 98 -10.93 7.36 14.66
CA LYS A 98 -11.92 8.32 15.20
C LYS A 98 -13.36 7.81 15.15
N VAL A 99 -13.65 6.86 14.26
CA VAL A 99 -14.97 6.24 14.09
C VAL A 99 -15.27 5.25 15.22
N CYS A 100 -14.25 4.79 15.94
CA CYS A 100 -14.39 4.00 17.14
C CYS A 100 -13.85 4.80 18.34
N PRO A 101 -14.49 5.91 18.75
CA PRO A 101 -14.37 6.30 20.14
C PRO A 101 -15.18 5.25 20.91
N THR A 102 -14.55 4.63 21.90
CA THR A 102 -15.18 3.91 23.03
C THR A 102 -16.69 3.94 22.95
N SER A 103 -17.31 2.82 22.52
CA SER A 103 -18.75 2.53 22.58
C SER A 103 -19.47 3.57 23.43
N SER A 104 -19.96 4.65 22.81
CA SER A 104 -20.71 5.65 23.55
C SER A 104 -21.92 4.91 24.08
N LEU A 105 -21.90 4.60 25.37
CA LEU A 105 -23.10 4.16 26.05
C LEU A 105 -24.16 5.22 25.74
N PRO A 106 -25.35 4.84 25.26
CA PRO A 106 -26.37 5.81 24.93
C PRO A 106 -26.65 6.66 26.18
N SER A 107 -26.65 7.98 26.02
CA SER A 107 -26.87 8.98 27.07
C SER A 107 -28.27 8.94 27.72
N ASN A 108 -29.05 7.88 27.46
CA ASN A 108 -30.42 7.71 27.94
C ASN A 108 -30.51 6.74 29.14
N PHE A 109 -29.40 6.22 29.66
CA PHE A 109 -29.41 5.46 30.92
C PHE A 109 -29.18 6.39 32.12
N SER A 110 -30.09 7.35 32.30
CA SER A 110 -30.22 8.06 33.57
C SER A 110 -31.02 7.16 34.51
N VAL A 111 -30.32 6.25 35.20
CA VAL A 111 -30.93 5.58 36.35
C VAL A 111 -30.99 6.64 37.44
N HIS A 112 -32.14 7.27 37.60
CA HIS A 112 -32.49 7.86 38.89
C HIS A 112 -32.48 6.71 39.89
N ILE A 113 -31.37 6.58 40.63
CA ILE A 113 -31.33 5.76 41.82
C ILE A 113 -32.02 6.59 42.90
N GLU A 114 -33.36 6.55 42.92
CA GLU A 114 -34.06 6.75 44.18
C GLU A 114 -33.90 5.46 44.98
N ALA A 115 -33.04 5.54 45.99
CA ALA A 115 -32.92 4.53 47.00
C ALA A 115 -34.18 4.58 47.90
N VAL A 116 -35.09 3.63 47.74
CA VAL A 116 -36.10 3.32 48.76
C VAL A 116 -36.24 1.79 48.87
N THR A 117 -35.50 1.26 49.85
CA THR A 117 -35.80 0.16 50.78
C THR A 117 -36.70 -1.03 50.36
N ASP A 118 -36.11 -2.22 50.51
CA ASP A 118 -36.66 -3.48 51.04
C ASP A 118 -37.99 -4.04 50.51
N ILE A 119 -37.94 -5.27 49.95
CA ILE A 119 -38.81 -6.42 50.28
C ILE A 119 -38.23 -7.71 49.63
N LYS A 120 -37.71 -8.60 50.49
CA LYS A 120 -37.89 -10.07 50.53
C LYS A 120 -37.44 -10.96 49.34
N SER A 121 -36.36 -11.73 49.58
CA SER A 121 -36.01 -12.97 48.86
C SER A 121 -37.07 -14.07 49.08
N PRO A 122 -37.41 -14.88 48.04
CA PRO A 122 -36.96 -16.29 48.06
C PRO A 122 -36.61 -16.89 46.67
N ASN A 123 -35.43 -17.54 46.60
CA ASN A 123 -34.91 -18.66 45.75
C ASN A 123 -35.18 -18.79 44.20
N PRO A 124 -34.17 -19.28 43.42
CA PRO A 124 -34.15 -19.37 41.93
C PRO A 124 -34.76 -20.68 41.38
N PRO A 125 -35.18 -20.79 40.09
CA PRO A 125 -34.31 -21.39 39.04
C PRO A 125 -34.60 -21.06 37.53
N THR A 126 -33.54 -20.96 36.73
CA THR A 126 -33.34 -21.73 35.46
C THR A 126 -34.36 -21.68 34.28
N ILE A 127 -34.71 -20.52 33.70
CA ILE A 127 -35.38 -20.49 32.36
C ILE A 127 -34.80 -19.46 31.36
N LEU A 128 -34.04 -18.45 31.80
CA LEU A 128 -33.58 -17.34 30.95
C LEU A 128 -32.12 -17.43 30.48
N PHE A 129 -31.53 -18.63 30.44
CA PHE A 129 -30.18 -18.86 29.89
C PHE A 129 -30.16 -19.75 28.63
N LEU A 130 -31.31 -20.32 28.23
CA LEU A 130 -31.39 -21.24 27.09
C LEU A 130 -31.95 -20.61 25.79
N ILE A 131 -32.66 -19.48 25.88
CA ILE A 131 -33.32 -18.88 24.69
C ILE A 131 -32.43 -17.85 23.96
N ALA A 132 -31.32 -17.39 24.57
CA ALA A 132 -30.45 -16.36 24.00
C ALA A 132 -29.13 -16.89 23.39
N ARG A 133 -28.93 -18.21 23.35
CA ARG A 133 -27.72 -18.83 22.78
C ARG A 133 -27.95 -19.49 21.41
N GLU A 134 -29.19 -19.74 21.01
CA GLU A 134 -29.51 -20.54 19.82
C GLU A 134 -29.75 -19.71 18.53
N LYS A 135 -29.89 -18.38 18.61
CA LYS A 135 -30.23 -17.54 17.43
C LYS A 135 -29.09 -16.70 16.85
N LEU A 136 -27.85 -16.91 17.30
CA LEU A 136 -26.69 -16.15 16.84
C LEU A 136 -25.64 -16.98 16.08
N GLU A 137 -25.77 -18.32 16.04
CA GLU A 137 -24.81 -19.18 15.33
C GLU A 137 -25.15 -19.40 13.84
N ASP A 138 -26.41 -19.21 13.41
CA ASP A 138 -26.83 -19.50 12.02
C ASP A 138 -26.59 -18.36 11.00
N ARG A 139 -26.20 -17.16 11.47
CA ARG A 139 -25.99 -15.98 10.59
C ARG A 139 -24.56 -15.83 10.08
N GLU A 140 -23.59 -16.55 10.64
CA GLU A 140 -22.17 -16.48 10.23
C GLU A 140 -21.79 -17.52 9.15
N ALA A 141 -22.67 -18.47 8.82
CA ALA A 141 -22.38 -19.55 7.88
C ALA A 141 -22.59 -19.20 6.39
N GLU A 142 -23.43 -18.22 6.03
CA GLU A 142 -23.72 -17.91 4.61
C GLU A 142 -22.70 -16.97 3.93
N GLU A 143 -21.94 -16.16 4.67
CA GLU A 143 -20.97 -15.23 4.07
C GLU A 143 -19.62 -15.88 3.72
N ALA A 144 -19.33 -17.06 4.26
CA ALA A 144 -18.05 -17.76 4.01
C ALA A 144 -18.00 -18.49 2.65
N GLY A 145 -19.14 -18.89 2.08
CA GLY A 145 -19.21 -19.75 0.88
C GLY A 145 -18.87 -19.08 -0.45
N HIS A 146 -19.04 -17.75 -0.56
CA HIS A 146 -18.85 -17.05 -1.85
C HIS A 146 -17.41 -16.60 -2.13
N SER A 147 -16.51 -16.70 -1.14
CA SER A 147 -15.12 -16.21 -1.29
C SER A 147 -14.10 -17.29 -1.65
N LEU A 148 -14.49 -18.57 -1.58
CA LEU A 148 -13.61 -19.72 -1.85
C LEU A 148 -13.62 -20.14 -3.33
N SER A 149 -14.77 -20.04 -4.01
CA SER A 149 -14.89 -20.41 -5.44
C SER A 149 -14.02 -19.55 -6.39
N GLN A 150 -13.77 -18.28 -6.09
CA GLN A 150 -12.93 -17.42 -6.96
C GLN A 150 -11.42 -17.56 -6.72
N LYS A 151 -10.99 -18.18 -5.60
CA LYS A 151 -9.57 -18.37 -5.28
C LYS A 151 -9.01 -19.69 -5.82
N GLU A 152 -9.84 -20.71 -5.99
CA GLU A 152 -9.42 -22.00 -6.58
C GLU A 152 -9.28 -21.93 -8.10
N ILE A 153 -10.09 -21.14 -8.81
CA ILE A 153 -10.04 -21.05 -10.28
C ILE A 153 -8.75 -20.36 -10.79
N ARG A 154 -8.00 -19.63 -9.96
CA ARG A 154 -6.83 -18.85 -10.41
C ARG A 154 -5.47 -19.52 -10.20
N ILE A 155 -5.41 -20.63 -9.45
CA ILE A 155 -4.13 -21.29 -9.12
C ILE A 155 -3.74 -22.33 -10.18
N GLU A 156 -4.70 -22.98 -10.86
CA GLU A 156 -4.39 -23.99 -11.87
C GLU A 156 -3.93 -23.43 -13.24
N GLY A 157 -3.98 -22.10 -13.45
CA GLY A 157 -3.68 -21.48 -14.74
C GLY A 157 -2.26 -20.94 -14.93
N LEU A 158 -1.35 -21.11 -13.94
CA LEU A 158 0.00 -20.53 -13.97
C LEU A 158 1.08 -21.53 -13.50
N GLU A 159 0.97 -22.78 -13.91
CA GLU A 159 2.10 -23.72 -13.88
C GLU A 159 2.30 -24.30 -15.28
N THR A 160 3.21 -23.69 -16.05
CA THR A 160 4.07 -24.30 -17.09
C THR A 160 4.68 -23.20 -17.98
N SER A 161 5.82 -22.63 -17.56
CA SER A 161 6.85 -22.12 -18.49
C SER A 161 8.08 -21.55 -17.76
N THR A 162 8.75 -22.41 -17.00
CA THR A 162 10.21 -22.36 -16.77
C THR A 162 10.59 -23.83 -16.61
N VAL A 163 11.40 -24.48 -17.44
CA VAL A 163 12.79 -24.18 -17.81
C VAL A 163 13.12 -24.97 -19.10
N SER A 164 13.62 -24.30 -20.14
CA SER A 164 14.38 -24.96 -21.21
C SER A 164 15.86 -24.56 -21.04
N THR A 165 16.70 -25.59 -21.01
CA THR A 165 18.17 -25.57 -21.12
C THR A 165 18.73 -24.56 -22.11
#